data_AF-A0A9P3L9H5-F1
#
_entry.id   AF-A0A9P3L9H5-F1
#
_cell.length_a   1.000
_cell.length_b   1.000
_cell.length_c   1.000
_cell.angle_alpha   90.00
_cell.angle_beta   90.00
_cell.angle_gamma   90.00
#
_symmetry.space_group_name_H-M   'P 1'
#
loop_
_entity.id
_entity.type
_entity.pdbx_description
1 polymer ?
#
loop_
_entity_poly.entity_id
_entity_poly.type
_entity_poly.pdbx_seq_one_letter_code
_entity_poly.pdbx_strand_id
1 'polypeptide(L)'
;MSRRSTVDRESPRPSRQVNTLLHTLRGEQFRHQQNLTRTSTHITTFLQNKPTLPLAQIFGTGGSSSTADDAYADPLAPVQPAPFREPGAPGHRRGMRPPVTLVEGVPTYAYPNGAVPGPRPPRSWTSLFDEDERHGQAWRARALRLLFDDLRVPRWVHDVEVEDEDVRTIPPLSLECARMLLEMYRDSEDWAEVASYIPTYVKRDLVRWYAVRRPLGNATLYALYGDEAHAGGELLVVGPEASLKRSALVKGMSSHHHPHSVHATEGERTSHEDVDSWDTPGDPATPLAVLVLIATSLPNELVTSLAPTITHLSLIALPQPARVYRLPEVCPLLEVLDLSYNDWLSGASITAEGSLERVPWRRWRYLRILGLRECGVGTDIAQKVNTERWTDVDIVGLDRPVLTKTSQNET
;
A
#
# COMPACT_ATOMS: atom_id res chain seq x y z
N MET A 1 -15.19 52.42 -43.82
CA MET A 1 -14.33 53.15 -42.85
C MET A 1 -13.66 52.12 -41.95
N SER A 2 -12.38 51.83 -42.20
CA SER A 2 -11.63 50.74 -41.57
C SER A 2 -10.48 51.34 -40.77
N ARG A 3 -10.46 51.14 -39.44
CA ARG A 3 -9.38 51.59 -38.54
C ARG A 3 -8.44 50.42 -38.28
N ARG A 4 -7.28 50.43 -38.94
CA ARG A 4 -6.11 49.59 -38.62
C ARG A 4 -5.46 50.14 -37.35
N SER A 5 -5.49 49.37 -36.26
CA SER A 5 -4.66 49.60 -35.08
C SER A 5 -3.30 48.95 -35.29
N THR A 6 -2.25 49.77 -35.36
CA THR A 6 -0.85 49.36 -35.31
C THR A 6 -0.49 49.02 -33.86
N VAL A 7 -0.22 47.75 -33.58
CA VAL A 7 0.31 47.29 -32.29
C VAL A 7 1.82 47.41 -32.34
N ASP A 8 2.36 48.32 -31.52
CA ASP A 8 3.80 48.49 -31.32
C ASP A 8 4.39 47.25 -30.67
N ARG A 9 5.40 46.67 -31.33
CA ARG A 9 6.11 45.46 -30.91
C ARG A 9 7.24 45.88 -29.98
N GLU A 10 6.94 45.89 -28.69
CA GLU A 10 7.88 46.24 -27.63
C GLU A 10 9.06 45.23 -27.61
N SER A 11 10.26 45.71 -27.90
CA SER A 11 11.49 44.90 -27.91
C SER A 11 11.77 44.35 -26.50
N PRO A 12 11.91 43.02 -26.32
CA PRO A 12 12.09 42.42 -25.01
C PRO A 12 13.40 42.89 -24.35
N ARG A 13 13.29 43.38 -23.11
CA ARG A 13 14.42 43.84 -22.31
C ARG A 13 15.51 42.76 -22.17
N PRO A 14 16.81 43.11 -22.29
CA PRO A 14 17.92 42.15 -22.40
C PRO A 14 18.11 41.21 -21.19
N SER A 15 17.54 41.53 -20.02
CA SER A 15 17.64 40.68 -18.83
C SER A 15 16.85 39.37 -18.93
N ARG A 16 15.83 39.28 -19.78
CA ARG A 16 15.08 38.03 -20.00
C ARG A 16 15.81 37.08 -20.94
N GLN A 17 16.73 37.57 -21.75
CA GLN A 17 17.46 36.78 -22.74
C GLN A 17 18.42 35.78 -22.08
N VAL A 18 19.06 36.16 -20.96
CA VAL A 18 19.97 35.27 -20.21
C VAL A 18 19.20 34.10 -19.59
N ASN A 19 18.03 34.36 -19.00
CA ASN A 19 17.20 33.28 -18.43
C ASN A 19 16.68 32.34 -19.52
N THR A 20 16.28 32.87 -20.68
CA THR A 20 15.89 32.03 -21.82
C THR A 20 17.07 31.19 -22.29
N LEU A 21 18.29 31.76 -22.36
CA LEU A 21 19.50 31.05 -22.76
C LEU A 21 19.85 29.93 -21.78
N LEU A 22 19.81 30.19 -20.47
CA LEU A 22 20.08 29.19 -19.44
C LEU A 22 19.03 28.08 -19.44
N HIS A 23 17.75 28.41 -19.65
CA HIS A 23 16.69 27.41 -19.74
C HIS A 23 16.85 26.54 -21.01
N THR A 24 17.33 27.13 -22.10
CA THR A 24 17.61 26.41 -23.35
C THR A 24 18.81 25.49 -23.18
N LEU A 25 19.92 25.99 -22.61
CA LEU A 25 21.14 25.21 -22.37
C LEU A 25 20.90 24.04 -21.41
N ARG A 26 20.14 24.24 -20.33
CA ARG A 26 19.75 23.15 -19.42
C ARG A 26 18.89 22.10 -20.11
N GLY A 27 17.94 22.56 -20.96
CA GLY A 27 17.09 21.67 -21.74
C GLY A 27 17.85 20.84 -22.78
N GLU A 28 18.88 21.43 -23.42
CA GLU A 28 19.75 20.70 -24.35
C GLU A 28 20.65 19.70 -23.64
N GLN A 29 21.29 20.08 -22.53
CA GLN A 29 22.12 19.15 -21.75
C GLN A 29 21.33 17.92 -21.30
N PHE A 30 20.09 18.12 -20.85
CA PHE A 30 19.21 17.02 -20.46
C PHE A 30 18.90 16.07 -21.64
N ARG A 31 18.59 16.61 -22.82
CA ARG A 31 18.34 15.80 -24.03
C ARG A 31 19.60 15.07 -24.49
N HIS A 32 20.75 15.71 -24.43
CA HIS A 32 22.03 15.11 -24.81
C HIS A 32 22.40 13.96 -23.86
N GLN A 33 22.16 14.12 -22.56
CA GLN A 33 22.35 13.06 -21.58
C GLN A 33 21.41 11.88 -21.81
N GLN A 34 20.12 12.12 -22.13
CA GLN A 34 19.20 11.05 -22.51
C GLN A 34 19.66 10.31 -23.78
N ASN A 35 20.11 11.04 -24.82
CA ASN A 35 20.59 10.44 -26.06
C ASN A 35 21.85 9.58 -25.85
N LEU A 36 22.80 10.04 -25.00
CA LEU A 36 24.00 9.27 -24.66
C LEU A 36 23.67 7.98 -23.90
N THR A 37 22.67 8.01 -23.02
CA THR A 37 22.29 6.82 -22.25
C THR A 37 21.50 5.79 -23.06
N ARG A 38 21.06 6.12 -24.30
CA ARG A 38 20.25 5.24 -25.18
C ARG A 38 19.08 4.54 -24.47
N THR A 39 18.59 5.11 -23.37
CA THR A 39 17.48 4.52 -22.61
C THR A 39 16.18 4.89 -23.31
N SER A 40 15.72 4.02 -24.21
CA SER A 40 14.38 4.06 -24.80
C SER A 40 13.35 3.56 -23.77
N THR A 41 13.31 4.22 -22.62
CA THR A 41 12.30 3.96 -21.59
C THR A 41 11.84 5.32 -21.10
N HIS A 42 10.58 5.66 -21.43
CA HIS A 42 9.88 6.79 -20.85
C HIS A 42 10.17 6.85 -19.34
N ILE A 43 10.71 7.98 -18.88
CA ILE A 43 10.95 8.25 -17.47
C ILE A 43 9.61 8.09 -16.73
N THR A 44 9.44 6.96 -16.05
CA THR A 44 8.50 6.85 -14.94
C THR A 44 9.09 7.68 -13.81
N THR A 45 8.40 8.74 -13.44
CA THR A 45 8.82 9.84 -12.54
C THR A 45 9.10 9.43 -11.08
N PHE A 46 9.32 8.15 -10.79
CA PHE A 46 9.30 7.58 -9.43
C PHE A 46 10.66 7.24 -8.82
N LEU A 47 11.79 7.45 -9.50
CA LEU A 47 13.11 6.97 -9.02
C LEU A 47 14.19 8.04 -8.75
N GLN A 48 13.84 9.31 -8.50
CA GLN A 48 14.84 10.32 -8.11
C GLN A 48 14.42 11.14 -6.89
N ASN A 49 14.40 10.48 -5.72
CA ASN A 49 14.56 11.13 -4.41
C ASN A 49 15.62 10.38 -3.58
N LYS A 50 16.77 10.05 -4.18
CA LYS A 50 17.97 9.74 -3.38
C LYS A 50 18.66 11.07 -3.06
N PRO A 51 18.67 11.54 -1.80
CA PRO A 51 19.40 12.75 -1.45
C PRO A 51 20.89 12.52 -1.74
N THR A 52 21.50 13.43 -2.51
CA THR A 52 22.92 13.38 -2.94
C THR A 52 23.92 13.70 -1.82
N LEU A 53 23.46 13.80 -0.58
CA LEU A 53 24.28 14.11 0.59
C LEU A 53 24.26 12.91 1.54
N PRO A 54 25.42 12.30 1.84
CA PRO A 54 25.50 11.24 2.83
C PRO A 54 25.15 11.81 4.21
N LEU A 55 23.96 11.50 4.71
CA LEU A 55 23.44 11.91 6.03
C LEU A 55 24.41 11.60 7.18
N ALA A 56 25.24 10.56 7.02
CA ALA A 56 26.29 10.19 7.97
C ALA A 56 27.35 11.29 8.20
N GLN A 57 27.58 12.20 7.25
CA GLN A 57 28.51 13.32 7.42
C GLN A 57 27.90 14.51 8.17
N ILE A 58 26.57 14.65 8.20
CA ILE A 58 25.90 15.80 8.82
C ILE A 58 25.63 15.55 10.30
N PHE A 59 25.21 14.32 10.64
CA PHE A 59 24.75 14.02 12.00
C PHE A 59 25.78 13.29 12.87
N GLY A 60 26.92 12.88 12.30
CA GLY A 60 27.92 12.12 13.02
C GLY A 60 27.39 10.73 13.38
N THR A 61 28.14 9.69 13.03
CA THR A 61 27.88 8.34 13.57
C THR A 61 28.26 8.36 15.05
N GLY A 62 27.29 8.64 15.91
CA GLY A 62 27.39 8.49 17.36
C GLY A 62 27.54 7.01 17.71
N GLY A 63 28.75 6.48 17.54
CA GLY A 63 29.14 5.19 18.09
C GLY A 63 29.34 5.32 19.59
N SER A 64 28.27 5.16 20.37
CA SER A 64 28.39 4.86 21.80
C SER A 64 28.70 3.38 21.95
N SER A 65 29.99 3.02 21.86
CA SER A 65 30.51 1.81 22.50
C SER A 65 30.70 2.12 23.98
N SER A 66 29.72 1.81 24.81
CA SER A 66 29.92 1.72 26.26
C SER A 66 29.75 0.27 26.68
N THR A 67 30.89 -0.31 27.02
CA THR A 67 31.07 -1.60 27.69
C THR A 67 30.31 -1.65 29.01
N ALA A 68 29.90 -2.87 29.35
CA ALA A 68 29.35 -3.26 30.64
C ALA A 68 30.24 -2.86 31.83
N ASP A 69 29.56 -2.61 32.94
CA ASP A 69 30.00 -2.54 34.35
C ASP A 69 29.68 -1.18 34.98
N ASP A 70 28.50 -1.10 35.60
CA ASP A 70 28.32 -0.45 36.90
C ASP A 70 26.95 -0.80 37.48
N ALA A 71 26.98 -1.69 38.46
CA ALA A 71 25.90 -1.95 39.38
C ALA A 71 25.87 -0.85 40.46
N TYR A 72 24.68 -0.57 41.00
CA TYR A 72 24.38 0.40 42.07
C TYR A 72 24.30 1.89 41.68
N ALA A 73 23.14 2.32 41.17
CA ALA A 73 22.65 3.68 41.37
C ALA A 73 21.11 3.74 41.43
N ASP A 74 20.65 4.17 42.61
CA ASP A 74 19.37 4.74 43.06
C ASP A 74 18.29 5.10 42.00
N PRO A 75 17.01 4.68 42.14
CA PRO A 75 15.95 5.07 41.22
C PRO A 75 15.49 6.51 41.51
N LEU A 76 16.03 7.47 40.76
CA LEU A 76 15.49 8.83 40.72
C LEU A 76 14.08 8.80 40.09
N ALA A 77 13.09 9.13 40.91
CA ALA A 77 11.70 9.28 40.51
C ALA A 77 11.55 10.25 39.31
N PRO A 78 10.59 10.01 38.40
CA PRO A 78 10.32 10.91 37.29
C PRO A 78 9.98 12.31 37.81
N VAL A 79 10.78 13.31 37.41
CA VAL A 79 10.51 14.72 37.70
C VAL A 79 9.22 15.10 36.99
N GLN A 80 8.14 15.26 37.75
CA GLN A 80 6.88 15.75 37.19
C GLN A 80 7.10 17.15 36.60
N PRO A 81 6.67 17.42 35.36
CA PRO A 81 6.74 18.75 34.79
C PRO A 81 5.93 19.70 35.68
N ALA A 82 6.52 20.85 36.00
CA ALA A 82 5.88 21.85 36.84
C ALA A 82 4.49 22.20 36.29
N PRO A 83 3.45 22.30 37.15
CA PRO A 83 2.09 22.57 36.70
C PRO A 83 2.01 23.86 35.92
N PHE A 84 1.36 23.80 34.76
CA PHE A 84 1.09 24.90 33.86
C PHE A 84 0.40 26.04 34.65
N ARG A 85 1.09 27.17 34.86
CA ARG A 85 0.48 28.35 35.48
C ARG A 85 -0.24 29.15 34.39
N GLU A 86 -1.54 29.34 34.57
CA GLU A 86 -2.34 30.13 33.65
C GLU A 86 -1.87 31.59 33.57
N PRO A 87 -1.95 32.23 32.38
CA PRO A 87 -1.62 33.64 32.21
C PRO A 87 -2.51 34.52 33.09
N GLY A 88 -1.98 35.00 34.22
CA GLY A 88 -2.71 35.83 35.18
C GLY A 88 -2.47 35.48 36.65
N ALA A 89 -1.84 34.33 36.93
CA ALA A 89 -1.52 33.94 38.30
C ALA A 89 -0.52 34.93 38.96
N PRO A 90 -0.70 35.28 40.25
CA PRO A 90 0.15 36.22 40.97
C PRO A 90 1.60 35.71 40.99
N GLY A 91 2.51 36.47 40.36
CA GLY A 91 3.93 36.14 40.20
C GLY A 91 4.44 36.13 38.76
N HIS A 92 3.57 36.28 37.76
CA HIS A 92 3.99 36.38 36.35
C HIS A 92 4.59 37.78 36.05
N ARG A 93 5.91 37.92 36.12
CA ARG A 93 6.62 39.17 35.79
C ARG A 93 6.56 39.42 34.28
N ARG A 94 5.69 40.32 33.83
CA ARG A 94 5.69 40.84 32.45
C ARG A 94 7.06 41.46 32.14
N GLY A 95 7.81 40.86 31.21
CA GLY A 95 9.06 41.43 30.67
C GLY A 95 10.31 40.59 30.86
N MET A 96 10.27 39.48 31.60
CA MET A 96 11.39 38.54 31.65
C MET A 96 11.18 37.41 30.63
N ARG A 97 12.12 37.28 29.69
CA ARG A 97 12.21 36.07 28.85
C ARG A 97 12.41 34.87 29.78
N PRO A 98 11.65 33.78 29.64
CA PRO A 98 11.85 32.60 30.47
C PRO A 98 13.29 32.09 30.29
N PRO A 99 13.98 31.69 31.37
CA PRO A 99 15.32 31.14 31.27
C PRO A 99 15.27 29.86 30.43
N VAL A 100 16.16 29.76 29.45
CA VAL A 100 16.38 28.54 28.67
C VAL A 100 16.84 27.48 29.66
N THR A 101 15.98 26.52 29.95
CA THR A 101 16.34 25.37 30.77
C THR A 101 16.99 24.34 29.86
N LEU A 102 18.20 23.93 30.21
CA LEU A 102 18.91 22.82 29.59
C LEU A 102 18.49 21.56 30.33
N VAL A 103 17.66 20.73 29.70
CA VAL A 103 17.44 19.36 30.16
C VAL A 103 18.42 18.48 29.39
N GLU A 104 19.33 17.80 30.11
CA GLU A 104 20.30 16.85 29.53
C GLU A 104 21.24 17.41 28.46
N GLY A 105 21.65 18.68 28.57
CA GLY A 105 22.65 19.29 27.66
C GLY A 105 22.12 19.62 26.26
N VAL A 106 20.86 19.31 25.94
CA VAL A 106 20.20 19.77 24.72
C VAL A 106 19.44 21.06 25.05
N PRO A 107 19.73 22.21 24.39
CA PRO A 107 18.97 23.43 24.58
C PRO A 107 17.55 23.22 24.03
N THR A 108 16.61 22.87 24.90
CA THR A 108 15.19 22.88 24.60
C THR A 108 14.75 24.33 24.48
N TYR A 109 14.76 24.88 23.26
CA TYR A 109 14.09 26.13 22.97
C TYR A 109 12.60 25.92 23.28
N ALA A 110 12.12 26.62 24.30
CA ALA A 110 10.71 26.68 24.64
C ALA A 110 9.95 27.35 23.49
N TYR A 111 9.62 26.59 22.44
CA TYR A 111 8.36 26.75 21.75
C TYR A 111 7.37 25.89 22.54
N PRO A 112 6.61 26.48 23.48
CA PRO A 112 5.69 25.72 24.32
C PRO A 112 4.53 25.25 23.44
N ASN A 113 4.66 24.09 22.79
CA ASN A 113 3.61 23.35 22.06
C ASN A 113 2.74 24.18 21.08
N GLY A 114 3.20 25.37 20.68
CA GLY A 114 2.52 26.28 19.79
C GLY A 114 3.02 26.10 18.37
N ALA A 115 2.15 26.37 17.39
CA ALA A 115 2.51 26.39 15.98
C ALA A 115 3.80 27.18 15.78
N VAL A 116 4.87 26.50 15.35
CA VAL A 116 6.17 27.12 15.11
C VAL A 116 5.92 28.26 14.10
N PRO A 117 6.26 29.53 14.43
CA PRO A 117 6.07 30.64 13.52
C PRO A 117 6.99 30.45 12.32
N GLY A 118 6.43 29.87 11.27
CA GLY A 118 7.10 29.53 10.03
C GLY A 118 6.06 29.19 8.95
N PRO A 119 6.44 29.26 7.66
CA PRO A 119 5.58 28.76 6.61
C PRO A 119 5.27 27.28 6.89
N ARG A 120 4.03 26.86 6.61
CA ARG A 120 3.67 25.43 6.70
C ARG A 120 4.69 24.62 5.88
N PRO A 121 5.13 23.46 6.38
CA PRO A 121 6.05 22.62 5.61
C PRO A 121 5.45 22.33 4.23
N PRO A 122 6.28 22.21 3.18
CA PRO A 122 5.80 21.82 1.86
C PRO A 122 4.93 20.56 1.94
N ARG A 123 3.91 20.45 1.08
CA ARG A 123 3.02 19.27 1.06
C ARG A 123 3.78 17.94 0.88
N SER A 124 4.91 17.97 0.19
CA SER A 124 5.80 16.81 0.01
C SER A 124 6.49 16.35 1.29
N TRP A 125 6.51 17.19 2.34
CA TRP A 125 7.11 16.85 3.64
C TRP A 125 6.07 16.40 4.64
N THR A 126 4.79 16.71 4.42
CA THR A 126 3.72 16.31 5.35
C THR A 126 3.62 14.79 5.42
N SER A 127 3.86 14.09 4.30
CA SER A 127 3.95 12.62 4.25
C SER A 127 5.18 12.03 4.96
N LEU A 128 6.17 12.83 5.33
CA LEU A 128 7.32 12.36 6.13
C LEU A 128 7.01 12.36 7.63
N PHE A 129 5.99 13.12 8.04
CA PHE A 129 5.64 13.32 9.44
C PHE A 129 4.33 12.64 9.83
N ASP A 130 3.45 12.35 8.86
CA ASP A 130 2.53 11.23 9.00
C ASP A 130 3.38 9.95 8.91
N GLU A 131 3.89 9.47 10.04
CA GLU A 131 4.11 8.03 10.16
C GLU A 131 2.73 7.41 9.99
N ASP A 132 2.40 7.07 8.75
CA ASP A 132 1.11 6.55 8.36
C ASP A 132 0.79 5.36 9.28
N GLU A 133 -0.09 5.58 10.28
CA GLU A 133 -0.66 4.52 11.11
C GLU A 133 -1.21 3.38 10.24
N ARG A 134 -1.55 3.73 8.99
CA ARG A 134 -1.91 2.87 7.85
C ARG A 134 -0.81 1.87 7.41
N HIS A 135 0.34 1.84 8.07
CA HIS A 135 1.40 0.85 7.86
C HIS A 135 1.67 -0.02 9.09
N GLY A 136 0.95 0.20 10.19
CA GLY A 136 1.00 -0.64 11.38
C GLY A 136 0.45 -2.05 11.15
N GLN A 137 0.93 -3.01 11.94
CA GLN A 137 0.41 -4.39 11.92
C GLN A 137 -1.07 -4.44 12.32
N ALA A 138 -1.41 -3.70 13.39
CA ALA A 138 -2.75 -3.42 13.86
C ALA A 138 -3.70 -2.95 12.75
N TRP A 139 -3.27 -1.93 12.00
CA TRP A 139 -4.07 -1.41 10.90
C TRP A 139 -4.24 -2.44 9.79
N ARG A 140 -3.18 -3.16 9.39
CA ARG A 140 -3.28 -4.20 8.34
C ARG A 140 -4.20 -5.36 8.74
N ALA A 141 -4.16 -5.77 10.02
CA ALA A 141 -5.09 -6.74 10.57
C ALA A 141 -6.54 -6.26 10.43
N ARG A 142 -6.82 -5.02 10.82
CA ARG A 142 -8.16 -4.40 10.70
C ARG A 142 -8.59 -4.23 9.24
N ALA A 143 -7.66 -3.84 8.37
CA ALA A 143 -7.90 -3.66 6.95
C ALA A 143 -8.30 -4.99 6.29
N LEU A 144 -7.62 -6.10 6.62
CA LEU A 144 -7.88 -7.43 6.08
C LEU A 144 -9.05 -8.16 6.73
N ARG A 145 -9.52 -7.68 7.89
CA ARG A 145 -10.50 -8.38 8.73
C ARG A 145 -11.77 -8.81 7.98
N LEU A 146 -12.38 -7.92 7.21
CA LEU A 146 -13.62 -8.24 6.47
C LEU A 146 -13.43 -9.43 5.53
N LEU A 147 -12.34 -9.44 4.76
CA LEU A 147 -12.02 -10.52 3.85
C LEU A 147 -11.68 -11.81 4.61
N PHE A 148 -10.87 -11.70 5.66
CA PHE A 148 -10.41 -12.85 6.43
C PHE A 148 -11.52 -13.53 7.22
N ASP A 149 -12.47 -12.76 7.76
CA ASP A 149 -13.67 -13.29 8.41
C ASP A 149 -14.51 -14.09 7.41
N ASP A 150 -14.68 -13.59 6.19
CA ASP A 150 -15.46 -14.26 5.15
C ASP A 150 -14.79 -15.52 4.60
N LEU A 151 -13.47 -15.45 4.36
CA LEU A 151 -12.64 -16.60 3.97
C LEU A 151 -12.39 -17.60 5.13
N ARG A 152 -12.91 -17.32 6.33
CA ARG A 152 -12.73 -18.12 7.55
C ARG A 152 -11.26 -18.38 7.87
N VAL A 153 -10.42 -17.36 7.65
CA VAL A 153 -9.00 -17.43 7.96
C VAL A 153 -8.82 -17.58 9.47
N PRO A 154 -7.97 -18.51 9.95
CA PRO A 154 -7.77 -18.69 11.38
C PRO A 154 -7.31 -17.41 12.09
N ARG A 155 -7.80 -17.18 13.31
CA ARG A 155 -7.51 -15.97 14.09
C ARG A 155 -6.02 -15.70 14.29
N TRP A 156 -5.19 -16.73 14.45
CA TRP A 156 -3.74 -16.57 14.61
C TRP A 156 -3.07 -15.81 13.44
N VAL A 157 -3.70 -15.75 12.27
CA VAL A 157 -3.21 -14.96 11.13
C VAL A 157 -3.32 -13.46 11.39
N HIS A 158 -4.42 -12.99 11.95
CA HIS A 158 -4.76 -11.56 12.00
C HIS A 158 -5.00 -11.01 13.40
N ASP A 159 -4.90 -11.84 14.43
CA ASP A 159 -4.92 -11.37 15.81
C ASP A 159 -3.56 -10.76 16.18
N VAL A 160 -3.52 -9.43 16.26
CA VAL A 160 -2.34 -8.62 16.57
C VAL A 160 -2.52 -7.83 17.87
N GLU A 161 -3.76 -7.62 18.31
CA GLU A 161 -4.11 -6.58 19.31
C GLU A 161 -4.68 -7.13 20.62
N VAL A 162 -4.86 -8.44 20.77
CA VAL A 162 -5.44 -8.98 21.99
C VAL A 162 -4.33 -9.17 23.04
N GLU A 163 -4.13 -8.11 23.83
CA GLU A 163 -3.39 -8.15 25.11
C GLU A 163 -4.11 -9.01 26.18
N ASP A 164 -5.30 -9.55 25.92
CA ASP A 164 -5.86 -10.59 26.80
C ASP A 164 -4.93 -11.80 26.76
N GLU A 165 -4.17 -11.96 27.84
CA GLU A 165 -3.20 -13.04 28.03
C GLU A 165 -3.82 -14.44 27.86
N ASP A 166 -5.15 -14.54 27.99
CA ASP A 166 -5.87 -15.80 28.09
C ASP A 166 -6.08 -16.54 26.76
N VAL A 167 -5.91 -15.91 25.58
CA VAL A 167 -6.14 -16.59 24.29
C VAL A 167 -5.07 -16.28 23.24
N ARG A 168 -3.80 -16.54 23.56
CA ARG A 168 -2.75 -16.56 22.52
C ARG A 168 -2.97 -17.75 21.58
N THR A 169 -3.49 -17.48 20.39
CA THR A 169 -3.61 -18.51 19.35
C THR A 169 -2.25 -18.82 18.76
N ILE A 170 -1.75 -20.03 18.99
CA ILE A 170 -0.45 -20.49 18.50
C ILE A 170 -0.59 -20.93 17.02
N PRO A 171 0.26 -20.44 16.11
CA PRO A 171 0.25 -20.89 14.72
C PRO A 171 0.61 -22.38 14.60
N PRO A 172 0.16 -23.08 13.53
CA PRO A 172 0.51 -24.48 13.34
C PRO A 172 2.02 -24.64 13.11
N LEU A 173 2.59 -25.77 13.57
CA LEU A 173 4.03 -26.07 13.45
C LEU A 173 4.53 -25.95 12.00
N SER A 174 3.74 -26.39 11.02
CA SER A 174 4.09 -26.30 9.60
C SER A 174 4.34 -24.86 9.15
N LEU A 175 3.56 -23.91 9.68
CA LEU A 175 3.75 -22.50 9.38
C LEU A 175 5.00 -21.95 10.07
N GLU A 176 5.25 -22.30 11.33
CA GLU A 176 6.47 -21.88 12.03
C GLU A 176 7.73 -22.42 11.34
N CYS A 177 7.72 -23.68 10.89
CA CYS A 177 8.79 -24.24 10.06
C CYS A 177 8.99 -23.45 8.76
N ALA A 178 7.91 -23.12 8.04
CA ALA A 178 7.99 -22.34 6.81
C ALA A 178 8.49 -20.90 7.05
N ARG A 179 8.12 -20.29 8.18
CA ARG A 179 8.64 -18.97 8.60
C ARG A 179 10.14 -19.03 8.87
N MET A 180 10.62 -20.05 9.59
CA MET A 180 12.05 -20.24 9.85
C MET A 180 12.83 -20.41 8.54
N LEU A 181 12.31 -21.21 7.60
CA LEU A 181 12.91 -21.35 6.27
C LEU A 181 12.93 -20.01 5.52
N LEU A 182 11.83 -19.25 5.54
CA LEU A 182 11.77 -17.95 4.88
C LEU A 182 12.79 -16.99 5.46
N GLU A 183 12.93 -16.88 6.78
CA GLU A 183 13.93 -15.99 7.40
C GLU A 183 15.37 -16.44 7.13
N MET A 184 15.62 -17.76 7.05
CA MET A 184 16.95 -18.31 6.77
C MET A 184 17.38 -18.10 5.31
N TYR A 185 16.45 -18.21 4.36
CA TYR A 185 16.73 -18.16 2.93
C TYR A 185 16.28 -16.85 2.26
N ARG A 186 15.74 -15.88 3.01
CA ARG A 186 15.12 -14.65 2.45
C ARG A 186 15.97 -13.94 1.41
N ASP A 187 17.26 -13.82 1.70
CA ASP A 187 18.25 -13.10 0.90
C ASP A 187 19.10 -14.06 0.04
N SER A 188 18.81 -15.37 0.07
CA SER A 188 19.48 -16.38 -0.77
C SER A 188 18.82 -16.49 -2.14
N GLU A 189 19.63 -16.74 -3.17
CA GLU A 189 19.17 -17.11 -4.51
C GLU A 189 18.41 -18.45 -4.49
N ASP A 190 18.68 -19.30 -3.50
CA ASP A 190 18.07 -20.63 -3.34
C ASP A 190 16.60 -20.57 -2.86
N TRP A 191 16.09 -19.39 -2.46
CA TRP A 191 14.73 -19.27 -1.92
C TRP A 191 13.67 -19.78 -2.89
N ALA A 192 13.83 -19.53 -4.18
CA ALA A 192 12.87 -19.99 -5.20
C ALA A 192 12.79 -21.52 -5.25
N GLU A 193 13.94 -22.21 -5.11
CA GLU A 193 14.00 -23.66 -5.06
C GLU A 193 13.38 -24.19 -3.77
N VAL A 194 13.75 -23.65 -2.61
CA VAL A 194 13.17 -24.04 -1.31
C VAL A 194 11.65 -23.83 -1.30
N ALA A 195 11.19 -22.70 -1.82
CA ALA A 195 9.76 -22.39 -1.92
C ALA A 195 9.00 -23.39 -2.79
N SER A 196 9.62 -23.99 -3.81
CA SER A 196 8.97 -25.00 -4.65
C SER A 196 8.53 -26.23 -3.85
N TYR A 197 9.26 -26.60 -2.79
CA TYR A 197 8.94 -27.73 -1.92
C TYR A 197 7.89 -27.41 -0.83
N ILE A 198 7.53 -26.13 -0.65
CA ILE A 198 6.51 -25.75 0.34
C ILE A 198 5.11 -26.06 -0.21
N PRO A 199 4.26 -26.83 0.50
CA PRO A 199 2.91 -27.10 0.04
C PRO A 199 2.07 -25.84 -0.14
N THR A 200 1.22 -25.80 -1.17
CA THR A 200 0.45 -24.61 -1.57
C THR A 200 -0.41 -24.03 -0.45
N TYR A 201 -1.01 -24.88 0.39
CA TYR A 201 -1.79 -24.39 1.54
C TYR A 201 -0.92 -23.69 2.60
N VAL A 202 0.32 -24.15 2.80
CA VAL A 202 1.29 -23.50 3.71
C VAL A 202 1.78 -22.19 3.11
N LYS A 203 2.05 -22.14 1.79
CA LYS A 203 2.39 -20.89 1.08
C LYS A 203 1.32 -19.83 1.29
N ARG A 204 0.05 -20.21 1.11
CA ARG A 204 -1.11 -19.33 1.30
C ARG A 204 -1.16 -18.77 2.72
N ASP A 205 -1.03 -19.63 3.71
CA ASP A 205 -1.06 -19.23 5.12
C ASP A 205 0.14 -18.35 5.50
N LEU A 206 1.32 -18.64 4.94
CA LEU A 206 2.53 -17.83 5.09
C LEU A 206 2.34 -16.43 4.51
N VAL A 207 1.81 -16.32 3.29
CA VAL A 207 1.50 -15.04 2.65
C VAL A 207 0.51 -14.22 3.48
N ARG A 208 -0.58 -14.83 3.95
CA ARG A 208 -1.58 -14.16 4.79
C ARG A 208 -0.98 -13.66 6.12
N TRP A 209 -0.14 -14.48 6.75
CA TRP A 209 0.54 -14.11 8.00
C TRP A 209 1.47 -12.90 7.81
N TYR A 210 2.31 -12.92 6.77
CA TYR A 210 3.24 -11.83 6.48
C TYR A 210 2.52 -10.59 5.96
N ALA A 211 1.40 -10.72 5.24
CA ALA A 211 0.57 -9.59 4.80
C ALA A 211 0.12 -8.70 5.97
N VAL A 212 -0.16 -9.28 7.14
CA VAL A 212 -0.51 -8.52 8.35
C VAL A 212 0.73 -7.96 9.05
N ARG A 213 1.72 -8.82 9.33
CA ARG A 213 2.80 -8.46 10.27
C ARG A 213 3.99 -7.77 9.61
N ARG A 214 4.45 -8.30 8.48
CA ARG A 214 5.64 -7.78 7.78
C ARG A 214 5.54 -8.11 6.29
N PRO A 215 4.87 -7.27 5.48
CA PRO A 215 4.65 -7.56 4.07
C PRO A 215 5.92 -7.99 3.33
N LEU A 216 5.82 -9.04 2.53
CA LEU A 216 6.95 -9.57 1.76
C LEU A 216 7.28 -8.63 0.60
N GLY A 217 8.57 -8.44 0.33
CA GLY A 217 9.02 -7.75 -0.88
C GLY A 217 8.67 -8.54 -2.14
N ASN A 218 8.53 -7.85 -3.28
CA ASN A 218 8.10 -8.47 -4.54
C ASN A 218 8.94 -9.71 -4.93
N ALA A 219 10.26 -9.68 -4.77
CA ALA A 219 11.13 -10.80 -5.13
C ALA A 219 10.79 -12.07 -4.31
N THR A 220 10.77 -11.96 -2.99
CA THR A 220 10.43 -13.06 -2.07
C THR A 220 8.99 -13.54 -2.28
N LEU A 221 8.05 -12.61 -2.47
CA LEU A 221 6.62 -12.91 -2.68
C LEU A 221 6.40 -13.73 -3.96
N TYR A 222 6.96 -13.28 -5.10
CA TYR A 222 6.79 -14.00 -6.36
C TYR A 222 7.58 -15.29 -6.43
N ALA A 223 8.73 -15.39 -5.74
CA ALA A 223 9.42 -16.67 -5.58
C ALA A 223 8.57 -17.66 -4.75
N LEU A 224 7.88 -17.19 -3.71
CA LEU A 224 6.97 -18.02 -2.92
C LEU A 224 5.78 -18.55 -3.73
N TYR A 225 5.23 -17.73 -4.64
CA TYR A 225 4.16 -18.15 -5.54
C TYR A 225 4.63 -19.09 -6.67
N GLY A 226 5.92 -19.08 -7.01
CA GLY A 226 6.47 -19.90 -8.10
C GLY A 226 5.79 -19.62 -9.44
N ASP A 227 5.60 -20.68 -10.23
CA ASP A 227 5.09 -20.57 -11.59
C ASP A 227 3.60 -20.25 -11.68
N GLU A 228 2.81 -20.67 -10.69
CA GLU A 228 1.38 -20.38 -10.58
C GLU A 228 1.10 -18.88 -10.37
N ALA A 229 2.07 -18.15 -9.83
CA ALA A 229 1.99 -16.73 -9.52
C ALA A 229 0.91 -16.33 -8.47
N HIS A 230 0.29 -17.32 -7.84
CA HIS A 230 -0.59 -17.21 -6.67
C HIS A 230 -0.43 -18.44 -5.76
N ALA A 231 -0.88 -18.37 -4.51
CA ALA A 231 -0.86 -19.50 -3.59
C ALA A 231 -2.28 -20.07 -3.42
N GLY A 232 -2.59 -21.14 -4.15
CA GLY A 232 -3.88 -21.84 -4.02
C GLY A 232 -5.07 -20.99 -4.43
N GLY A 233 -4.92 -20.23 -5.52
CA GLY A 233 -5.94 -19.30 -6.01
C GLY A 233 -5.98 -17.96 -5.27
N GLU A 234 -5.00 -17.65 -4.41
CA GLU A 234 -4.93 -16.36 -3.69
C GLU A 234 -3.67 -15.56 -4.03
N LEU A 235 -3.88 -14.28 -4.37
CA LEU A 235 -2.82 -13.32 -4.63
C LEU A 235 -2.98 -12.10 -3.72
N LEU A 236 -2.10 -11.99 -2.72
CA LEU A 236 -2.05 -10.84 -1.81
C LEU A 236 -0.79 -10.04 -2.10
N VAL A 237 -0.94 -8.73 -2.33
CA VAL A 237 0.15 -7.77 -2.55
C VAL A 237 -0.07 -6.59 -1.59
N VAL A 238 0.89 -6.35 -0.71
CA VAL A 238 0.74 -5.39 0.39
C VAL A 238 1.94 -4.45 0.43
N GLY A 239 1.66 -3.15 0.43
CA GLY A 239 2.62 -2.08 0.64
C GLY A 239 2.79 -1.16 -0.57
N PRO A 240 3.29 0.07 -0.34
CA PRO A 240 3.47 1.10 -1.36
C PRO A 240 4.55 0.77 -2.39
N GLU A 241 5.58 0.02 -1.99
CA GLU A 241 6.67 -0.41 -2.86
C GLU A 241 6.36 -1.74 -3.57
N ALA A 242 5.29 -2.41 -3.17
CA ALA A 242 4.87 -3.64 -3.81
C ALA A 242 4.29 -3.34 -5.20
N SER A 243 4.46 -4.27 -6.13
CA SER A 243 3.95 -4.10 -7.50
C SER A 243 3.31 -5.38 -8.00
N LEU A 244 2.12 -5.22 -8.59
CA LEU A 244 1.36 -6.31 -9.19
C LEU A 244 1.94 -6.67 -10.57
N LYS A 245 2.47 -7.88 -10.73
CA LYS A 245 2.96 -8.36 -12.02
C LYS A 245 1.80 -8.73 -12.92
N ARG A 246 1.76 -8.19 -14.14
CA ARG A 246 0.75 -8.55 -15.15
C ARG A 246 0.72 -10.05 -15.44
N SER A 247 1.89 -10.69 -15.46
CA SER A 247 1.99 -12.13 -15.69
C SER A 247 1.28 -12.95 -14.61
N ALA A 248 1.18 -12.43 -13.38
CA ALA A 248 0.49 -13.12 -12.29
C ALA A 248 -1.04 -13.18 -12.50
N LEU A 249 -1.60 -12.21 -13.21
CA LEU A 249 -3.02 -12.20 -13.56
C LEU A 249 -3.35 -13.08 -14.77
N VAL A 250 -2.45 -13.10 -15.76
CA VAL A 250 -2.69 -13.79 -17.04
C VAL A 250 -2.36 -15.28 -16.98
N LYS A 251 -1.35 -15.70 -16.21
CA LYS A 251 -0.93 -17.11 -16.16
C LYS A 251 -2.04 -18.08 -15.73
N GLY A 252 -2.97 -17.63 -14.89
CA GLY A 252 -4.16 -18.42 -14.52
C GLY A 252 -5.07 -18.77 -15.70
N MET A 253 -4.94 -18.10 -16.85
CA MET A 253 -5.76 -18.35 -18.04
C MET A 253 -5.13 -19.35 -19.03
N SER A 254 -3.81 -19.60 -18.98
CA SER A 254 -3.07 -20.20 -20.10
C SER A 254 -2.30 -21.49 -19.76
N SER A 255 -2.49 -22.09 -18.58
CA SER A 255 -1.67 -23.21 -18.11
C SER A 255 -1.80 -24.55 -18.89
N HIS A 256 -2.57 -24.62 -19.98
CA HIS A 256 -2.76 -25.86 -20.75
C HIS A 256 -1.79 -26.08 -21.91
N HIS A 257 -0.80 -25.21 -22.11
CA HIS A 257 0.22 -25.42 -23.14
C HIS A 257 1.60 -25.45 -22.50
N HIS A 258 1.98 -26.63 -21.99
CA HIS A 258 3.40 -26.96 -21.87
C HIS A 258 4.02 -26.82 -23.27
N PRO A 259 4.94 -25.86 -23.49
CA PRO A 259 5.76 -25.93 -24.68
C PRO A 259 6.64 -27.15 -24.48
N HIS A 260 6.30 -28.25 -25.16
CA HIS A 260 7.26 -29.33 -25.37
C HIS A 260 8.55 -28.65 -25.83
N SER A 261 9.57 -28.73 -24.97
CA SER A 261 10.89 -28.21 -25.23
C SER A 261 11.42 -28.94 -26.46
N VAL A 262 11.25 -28.33 -27.63
CA VAL A 262 11.82 -28.80 -28.88
C VAL A 262 13.30 -28.44 -28.90
N HIS A 263 14.06 -28.90 -27.90
CA HIS A 263 15.48 -29.08 -28.09
C HIS A 263 15.67 -30.40 -28.83
N ALA A 264 15.44 -30.32 -30.14
CA ALA A 264 15.93 -31.25 -31.14
C ALA A 264 17.45 -31.29 -31.02
N THR A 265 17.93 -32.20 -30.17
CA THR A 265 19.29 -32.71 -30.27
C THR A 265 19.16 -33.95 -31.12
N GLU A 266 19.55 -33.84 -32.39
CA GLU A 266 19.72 -34.99 -33.28
C GLU A 266 20.75 -35.93 -32.66
N GLY A 267 20.26 -36.92 -31.92
CA GLY A 267 21.05 -37.80 -31.08
C GLY A 267 20.28 -39.07 -30.76
N GLU A 268 19.92 -39.77 -31.83
CA GLU A 268 19.47 -41.16 -31.90
C GLU A 268 19.98 -42.04 -30.73
N ARG A 269 19.07 -42.47 -29.83
CA ARG A 269 18.85 -43.89 -29.49
C ARG A 269 17.87 -44.13 -28.34
N THR A 270 17.06 -45.15 -28.58
CA THR A 270 16.20 -45.94 -27.69
C THR A 270 15.00 -45.22 -27.08
N SER A 271 13.96 -45.16 -27.92
CA SER A 271 12.56 -45.35 -27.59
C SER A 271 12.34 -46.23 -26.35
N HIS A 272 12.26 -45.60 -25.18
CA HIS A 272 11.42 -46.10 -24.12
C HIS A 272 10.07 -45.44 -24.36
N GLU A 273 9.09 -46.25 -24.78
CA GLU A 273 7.70 -45.85 -24.90
C GLU A 273 7.27 -45.25 -23.56
N ASP A 274 7.18 -43.92 -23.51
CA ASP A 274 6.44 -43.20 -22.47
C ASP A 274 4.99 -43.66 -22.62
N VAL A 275 4.68 -44.75 -21.92
CA VAL A 275 3.35 -45.33 -21.79
C VAL A 275 2.46 -44.25 -21.19
N ASP A 276 1.88 -43.42 -22.04
CA ASP A 276 0.48 -43.02 -22.06
C ASP A 276 -0.22 -43.23 -20.70
N SER A 277 0.23 -42.48 -19.69
CA SER A 277 -0.35 -42.45 -18.35
C SER A 277 -1.60 -41.57 -18.38
N TRP A 278 -2.59 -42.00 -19.15
CA TRP A 278 -3.91 -41.38 -19.28
C TRP A 278 -4.68 -41.34 -17.95
N ASP A 279 -4.20 -42.06 -16.94
CA ASP A 279 -4.83 -42.21 -15.62
C ASP A 279 -4.15 -41.44 -14.48
N THR A 280 -3.10 -40.65 -14.74
CA THR A 280 -2.67 -39.64 -13.76
C THR A 280 -3.58 -38.44 -13.95
N PRO A 281 -4.59 -38.20 -13.07
CA PRO A 281 -5.35 -36.97 -13.14
C PRO A 281 -4.35 -35.82 -12.99
N GLY A 282 -4.09 -35.10 -14.09
CA GLY A 282 -3.30 -33.88 -14.00
C GLY A 282 -4.03 -32.97 -13.04
N ASP A 283 -3.39 -32.60 -11.94
CA ASP A 283 -3.97 -31.68 -10.98
C ASP A 283 -4.34 -30.40 -11.74
N PRO A 284 -5.65 -30.10 -11.92
CA PRO A 284 -6.04 -28.93 -12.68
C PRO A 284 -5.49 -27.71 -11.96
N ALA A 285 -4.80 -26.83 -12.70
CA ALA A 285 -4.27 -25.59 -12.14
C ALA A 285 -5.40 -24.83 -11.42
N THR A 286 -5.17 -24.51 -10.14
CA THR A 286 -6.18 -23.83 -9.32
C THR A 286 -6.37 -22.41 -9.85
N PRO A 287 -7.57 -21.99 -10.27
CA PRO A 287 -7.77 -20.65 -10.80
C PRO A 287 -7.63 -19.58 -9.71
N LEU A 288 -7.23 -18.37 -10.11
CA LEU A 288 -7.18 -17.21 -9.22
C LEU A 288 -8.61 -16.82 -8.79
N ALA A 289 -8.91 -16.96 -7.50
CA ALA A 289 -10.21 -16.67 -6.89
C ALA A 289 -10.18 -15.44 -5.96
N VAL A 290 -9.04 -15.16 -5.32
CA VAL A 290 -8.88 -14.08 -4.34
C VAL A 290 -7.76 -13.15 -4.77
N LEU A 291 -8.05 -11.86 -4.90
CA LEU A 291 -7.06 -10.81 -5.16
C LEU A 291 -7.15 -9.72 -4.09
N VAL A 292 -6.03 -9.43 -3.44
CA VAL A 292 -5.92 -8.41 -2.41
C VAL A 292 -4.77 -7.47 -2.72
N LEU A 293 -5.07 -6.18 -2.79
CA LEU A 293 -4.11 -5.10 -2.95
C LEU A 293 -4.30 -4.13 -1.79
N ILE A 294 -3.24 -3.89 -1.00
CA ILE A 294 -3.29 -2.96 0.14
C ILE A 294 -2.18 -1.94 0.01
N ALA A 295 -2.55 -0.67 -0.04
CA ALA A 295 -1.59 0.43 -0.22
C ALA A 295 -0.68 0.26 -1.45
N THR A 296 -1.12 -0.54 -2.44
CA THR A 296 -0.35 -0.88 -3.64
C THR A 296 -0.95 -0.19 -4.86
N SER A 297 -0.12 0.29 -5.78
CA SER A 297 -0.62 0.88 -7.02
C SER A 297 -1.26 -0.20 -7.92
N LEU A 298 -2.48 0.06 -8.39
CA LEU A 298 -3.17 -0.76 -9.39
C LEU A 298 -3.16 -0.01 -10.73
N PRO A 299 -2.27 -0.36 -11.68
CA PRO A 299 -2.31 0.22 -13.01
C PRO A 299 -3.68 -0.01 -13.67
N ASN A 300 -4.24 1.04 -14.26
CA ASN A 300 -5.56 1.02 -14.90
C ASN A 300 -5.71 -0.06 -15.99
N GLU A 301 -4.60 -0.45 -16.63
CA GLU A 301 -4.55 -1.52 -17.64
C GLU A 301 -4.75 -2.92 -17.06
N LEU A 302 -4.40 -3.11 -15.78
CA LEU A 302 -4.55 -4.40 -15.12
C LEU A 302 -6.00 -4.68 -14.70
N VAL A 303 -6.81 -3.63 -14.49
CA VAL A 303 -8.24 -3.79 -14.17
C VAL A 303 -8.99 -4.59 -15.24
N THR A 304 -8.66 -4.36 -16.52
CA THR A 304 -9.27 -5.11 -17.64
C THR A 304 -8.61 -6.48 -17.88
N SER A 305 -7.53 -6.78 -17.17
CA SER A 305 -6.79 -8.04 -17.26
C SER A 305 -7.01 -8.94 -16.03
N LEU A 306 -7.95 -8.58 -15.15
CA LEU A 306 -8.32 -9.39 -14.00
C LEU A 306 -8.98 -10.70 -14.46
N ALA A 307 -8.70 -11.79 -13.74
CA ALA A 307 -9.29 -13.08 -14.06
C ALA A 307 -10.80 -13.10 -13.75
N PRO A 308 -11.65 -13.60 -14.66
CA PRO A 308 -13.10 -13.64 -14.44
C PRO A 308 -13.52 -14.63 -13.32
N THR A 309 -12.60 -15.48 -12.87
CA THR A 309 -12.76 -16.43 -11.77
C THR A 309 -12.64 -15.78 -10.38
N ILE A 310 -12.27 -14.50 -10.30
CA ILE A 310 -12.15 -13.79 -9.02
C ILE A 310 -13.53 -13.65 -8.37
N THR A 311 -13.67 -14.22 -7.16
CA THR A 311 -14.85 -14.13 -6.30
C THR A 311 -14.64 -13.15 -5.15
N HIS A 312 -13.39 -12.91 -4.73
CA HIS A 312 -13.05 -11.98 -3.66
C HIS A 312 -12.01 -10.96 -4.13
N LEU A 313 -12.35 -9.68 -4.04
CA LEU A 313 -11.49 -8.59 -4.47
C LEU A 313 -11.42 -7.52 -3.38
N SER A 314 -10.22 -7.31 -2.85
CA SER A 314 -9.94 -6.26 -1.88
C SER A 314 -8.95 -5.26 -2.46
N LEU A 315 -9.40 -4.03 -2.66
CA LEU A 315 -8.64 -2.90 -3.17
C LEU A 315 -8.57 -1.84 -2.08
N ILE A 316 -7.65 -1.99 -1.14
CA ILE A 316 -7.65 -1.23 0.12
C ILE A 316 -6.58 -0.13 0.09
N ALA A 317 -6.96 1.08 0.49
CA ALA A 317 -6.03 2.22 0.60
C ALA A 317 -5.16 2.44 -0.65
N LEU A 318 -5.73 2.27 -1.85
CA LEU A 318 -4.97 2.44 -3.08
C LEU A 318 -4.51 3.89 -3.23
N PRO A 319 -3.25 4.13 -3.64
CA PRO A 319 -2.73 5.49 -3.82
C PRO A 319 -3.38 6.22 -5.00
N GLN A 320 -4.07 5.52 -5.90
CA GLN A 320 -4.70 6.07 -7.09
C GLN A 320 -6.12 5.52 -7.27
N PRO A 321 -7.04 6.30 -7.86
CA PRO A 321 -8.39 5.84 -8.16
C PRO A 321 -8.40 4.61 -9.07
N ALA A 322 -9.20 3.61 -8.71
CA ALA A 322 -9.43 2.42 -9.53
C ALA A 322 -10.75 2.54 -10.32
N ARG A 323 -10.80 1.97 -11.53
CA ARG A 323 -11.98 1.98 -12.41
C ARG A 323 -13.02 0.92 -11.99
N VAL A 324 -13.56 1.06 -10.79
CA VAL A 324 -14.53 0.11 -10.17
C VAL A 324 -15.73 -0.16 -11.06
N TYR A 325 -16.18 0.84 -11.84
CA TYR A 325 -17.33 0.71 -12.76
C TYR A 325 -17.16 -0.35 -13.85
N ARG A 326 -15.93 -0.81 -14.14
CA ARG A 326 -15.65 -1.87 -15.14
C ARG A 326 -15.65 -3.28 -14.55
N LEU A 327 -15.48 -3.40 -13.24
CA LEU A 327 -15.39 -4.70 -12.58
C LEU A 327 -16.60 -5.63 -12.80
N PRO A 328 -17.86 -5.18 -12.92
CA PRO A 328 -18.99 -6.07 -13.24
C PRO A 328 -18.82 -6.82 -14.56
N GLU A 329 -18.06 -6.27 -15.51
CA GLU A 329 -17.82 -6.90 -16.81
C GLU A 329 -16.65 -7.87 -16.75
N VAL A 330 -15.63 -7.53 -15.96
CA VAL A 330 -14.37 -8.29 -15.89
C VAL A 330 -14.44 -9.42 -14.88
N CYS A 331 -15.01 -9.18 -13.70
CA CYS A 331 -15.15 -10.15 -12.60
C CYS A 331 -16.63 -10.41 -12.32
N PRO A 332 -17.36 -11.11 -13.22
CA PRO A 332 -18.80 -11.29 -13.08
C PRO A 332 -19.20 -12.17 -11.88
N LEU A 333 -18.26 -12.96 -11.33
CA LEU A 333 -18.48 -13.88 -10.20
C LEU A 333 -18.14 -13.26 -8.83
N LEU A 334 -17.94 -11.94 -8.76
CA LEU A 334 -17.51 -11.33 -7.51
C LEU A 334 -18.60 -11.38 -6.44
N GLU A 335 -18.25 -11.95 -5.29
CA GLU A 335 -19.09 -12.08 -4.10
C GLU A 335 -18.72 -11.05 -3.03
N VAL A 336 -17.42 -10.76 -2.87
CA VAL A 336 -16.90 -9.81 -1.89
C VAL A 336 -16.07 -8.74 -2.59
N LEU A 337 -16.46 -7.48 -2.40
CA LEU A 337 -15.72 -6.32 -2.86
C LEU A 337 -15.36 -5.43 -1.66
N ASP A 338 -14.09 -5.38 -1.28
CA ASP A 338 -13.62 -4.45 -0.24
C ASP A 338 -12.89 -3.26 -0.88
N LEU A 339 -13.47 -2.07 -0.74
CA LEU A 339 -12.90 -0.80 -1.18
C LEU A 339 -12.56 0.12 0.00
N SER A 340 -12.37 -0.44 1.19
CA SER A 340 -12.13 0.33 2.41
C SER A 340 -10.86 1.21 2.33
N TYR A 341 -10.84 2.31 3.10
CA TYR A 341 -9.73 3.24 3.28
C TYR A 341 -9.29 3.98 2.00
N ASN A 342 -10.14 4.03 0.97
CA ASN A 342 -9.85 4.75 -0.26
C ASN A 342 -10.43 6.16 -0.22
N ASP A 343 -9.62 7.14 0.16
CA ASP A 343 -10.03 8.54 0.29
C ASP A 343 -10.55 9.14 -1.04
N TRP A 344 -10.13 8.59 -2.18
CA TRP A 344 -10.58 9.00 -3.52
C TRP A 344 -12.03 8.61 -3.84
N LEU A 345 -12.68 7.78 -3.02
CA LEU A 345 -14.11 7.48 -3.10
C LEU A 345 -14.97 8.57 -2.46
N SER A 346 -14.38 9.41 -1.59
CA SER A 346 -15.12 10.49 -0.94
C SER A 346 -15.67 11.45 -2.00
N GLY A 347 -16.93 11.88 -1.84
CA GLY A 347 -17.60 12.78 -2.79
C GLY A 347 -16.91 14.15 -2.95
N ALA A 348 -15.93 14.46 -2.09
CA ALA A 348 -15.09 15.65 -2.21
C ALA A 348 -14.03 15.53 -3.32
N SER A 349 -13.68 14.31 -3.75
CA SER A 349 -12.73 14.08 -4.84
C SER A 349 -13.41 14.27 -6.19
N ILE A 350 -12.98 15.30 -6.94
CA ILE A 350 -13.58 15.76 -8.20
C ILE A 350 -13.41 14.72 -9.36
N THR A 351 -12.72 13.60 -9.14
CA THR A 351 -12.43 12.66 -10.23
C THR A 351 -13.58 11.71 -10.52
N ALA A 352 -14.20 11.86 -11.70
CA ALA A 352 -15.29 11.00 -12.18
C ALA A 352 -14.93 9.51 -12.30
N GLU A 353 -13.65 9.12 -12.27
CA GLU A 353 -13.23 7.72 -12.38
C GLU A 353 -13.46 6.90 -11.10
N GLY A 354 -13.39 7.56 -9.93
CA GLY A 354 -13.58 6.93 -8.62
C GLY A 354 -15.03 6.95 -8.12
N SER A 355 -15.95 7.62 -8.82
CA SER A 355 -17.32 7.76 -8.35
C SER A 355 -18.09 6.43 -8.40
N LEU A 356 -18.54 5.97 -7.24
CA LEU A 356 -19.42 4.80 -7.07
C LEU A 356 -20.79 4.99 -7.73
N GLU A 357 -21.18 6.22 -8.07
CA GLU A 357 -22.45 6.53 -8.72
C GLU A 357 -22.52 5.98 -10.15
N ARG A 358 -21.37 5.80 -10.80
CA ARG A 358 -21.27 5.28 -12.16
C ARG A 358 -21.32 3.75 -12.23
N VAL A 359 -21.17 3.08 -11.09
CA VAL A 359 -21.12 1.63 -11.05
C VAL A 359 -22.51 1.07 -11.36
N PRO A 360 -22.66 0.19 -12.36
CA PRO A 360 -23.95 -0.41 -12.69
C PRO A 360 -24.27 -1.52 -11.68
N TRP A 361 -24.74 -1.13 -10.48
CA TRP A 361 -24.98 -2.03 -9.34
C TRP A 361 -25.87 -3.24 -9.66
N ARG A 362 -26.78 -3.11 -10.63
CA ARG A 362 -27.67 -4.17 -11.13
C ARG A 362 -26.94 -5.35 -11.81
N ARG A 363 -25.69 -5.15 -12.27
CA ARG A 363 -24.91 -6.20 -12.96
C ARG A 363 -24.18 -7.13 -12.01
N TRP A 364 -24.01 -6.73 -10.76
CA TRP A 364 -23.30 -7.49 -9.74
C TRP A 364 -24.20 -8.55 -9.09
N ARG A 365 -24.53 -9.61 -9.84
CA ARG A 365 -25.51 -10.61 -9.41
C ARG A 365 -25.10 -11.43 -8.18
N TYR A 366 -23.81 -11.64 -7.98
CA TYR A 366 -23.27 -12.47 -6.90
C TYR A 366 -22.74 -11.66 -5.72
N LEU A 367 -22.64 -10.34 -5.86
CA LEU A 367 -22.09 -9.48 -4.81
C LEU A 367 -22.95 -9.58 -3.56
N ARG A 368 -22.35 -10.05 -2.46
CA ARG A 368 -22.95 -10.23 -1.14
C ARG A 368 -22.40 -9.24 -0.13
N ILE A 369 -21.10 -8.90 -0.19
CA ILE A 369 -20.47 -7.97 0.76
C ILE A 369 -19.77 -6.83 0.01
N LEU A 370 -20.02 -5.60 0.46
CA LEU A 370 -19.35 -4.39 0.00
C LEU A 370 -18.69 -3.66 1.17
N GLY A 371 -17.37 -3.65 1.23
CA GLY A 371 -16.59 -2.91 2.24
C GLY A 371 -16.31 -1.47 1.82
N LEU A 372 -16.71 -0.51 2.66
CA LEU A 372 -16.55 0.94 2.45
C LEU A 372 -16.05 1.66 3.72
N ARG A 373 -15.30 0.96 4.58
CA ARG A 373 -14.82 1.53 5.87
C ARG A 373 -13.93 2.73 5.60
N GLU A 374 -14.17 3.85 6.29
CA GLU A 374 -13.33 5.06 6.23
C GLU A 374 -13.12 5.61 4.80
N CYS A 375 -14.10 5.43 3.91
CA CYS A 375 -14.04 5.98 2.55
C CYS A 375 -14.71 7.35 2.40
N GLY A 376 -15.41 7.82 3.44
CA GLY A 376 -16.22 9.05 3.38
C GLY A 376 -17.39 8.96 2.40
N VAL A 377 -17.93 7.76 2.20
CA VAL A 377 -19.06 7.50 1.30
C VAL A 377 -20.36 7.61 2.08
N GLY A 378 -21.31 8.39 1.57
CA GLY A 378 -22.61 8.59 2.18
C GLY A 378 -23.50 7.34 2.18
N THR A 379 -24.50 7.33 3.05
CA THR A 379 -25.48 6.23 3.15
C THR A 379 -26.39 6.10 1.91
N ASP A 380 -26.40 7.10 1.02
CA ASP A 380 -27.16 7.06 -0.24
C ASP A 380 -26.68 5.94 -1.17
N ILE A 381 -25.39 5.56 -1.09
CA ILE A 381 -24.87 4.45 -1.88
C ILE A 381 -25.54 3.13 -1.51
N ALA A 382 -25.96 2.96 -0.25
CA ALA A 382 -26.62 1.73 0.20
C ALA A 382 -27.94 1.51 -0.52
N GLN A 383 -28.72 2.58 -0.64
CA GLN A 383 -29.97 2.55 -1.37
C GLN A 383 -29.72 2.22 -2.85
N LYS A 384 -28.71 2.84 -3.48
CA LYS A 384 -28.36 2.58 -4.89
C LYS A 384 -27.90 1.14 -5.13
N VAL A 385 -27.05 0.58 -4.25
CA VAL A 385 -26.52 -0.79 -4.36
C VAL A 385 -27.63 -1.83 -4.26
N ASN A 386 -28.57 -1.63 -3.33
CA ASN A 386 -29.66 -2.57 -3.05
C ASN A 386 -30.94 -2.32 -3.86
N THR A 387 -30.95 -1.31 -4.73
CA THR A 387 -32.09 -1.06 -5.62
C THR A 387 -32.32 -2.24 -6.56
N GLU A 388 -33.53 -2.79 -6.56
CA GLU A 388 -33.99 -3.91 -7.40
C GLU A 388 -33.29 -5.26 -7.15
N ARG A 389 -32.65 -5.44 -5.98
CA ARG A 389 -32.11 -6.74 -5.58
C ARG A 389 -33.13 -7.56 -4.80
N TRP A 390 -33.01 -8.88 -4.94
CA TRP A 390 -33.78 -9.85 -4.15
C TRP A 390 -33.10 -10.17 -2.81
N THR A 391 -31.78 -10.05 -2.78
CA THR A 391 -30.96 -10.22 -1.58
C THR A 391 -30.11 -8.97 -1.43
N ASP A 392 -30.26 -8.32 -0.29
CA ASP A 392 -29.49 -7.13 0.03
C ASP A 392 -28.00 -7.47 0.15
N VAL A 393 -27.15 -6.57 -0.36
CA VAL A 393 -25.71 -6.58 -0.13
C VAL A 393 -25.47 -6.06 1.28
N ASP A 394 -24.66 -6.78 2.05
CA ASP A 394 -24.17 -6.32 3.34
C ASP A 394 -23.08 -5.26 3.11
N ILE A 395 -23.34 -4.03 3.56
CA ILE A 395 -22.44 -2.91 3.34
C ILE A 395 -21.77 -2.54 4.65
N VAL A 396 -20.47 -2.84 4.73
CA VAL A 396 -19.68 -2.68 5.95
C VAL A 396 -18.94 -1.36 5.91
N GLY A 397 -19.07 -0.55 6.96
CA GLY A 397 -18.27 0.66 7.15
C GLY A 397 -18.86 1.94 6.58
N LEU A 398 -20.17 1.96 6.28
CA LEU A 398 -20.86 3.22 6.02
C LEU A 398 -20.81 4.09 7.27
N ASP A 399 -20.31 5.31 7.10
CA ASP A 399 -20.35 6.31 8.14
C ASP A 399 -21.81 6.51 8.52
N ARG A 400 -22.15 6.19 9.78
CA ARG A 400 -23.44 6.62 10.32
C ARG A 400 -23.46 8.14 10.12
N PRO A 401 -24.55 8.71 9.56
CA PRO A 401 -24.64 10.15 9.42
C PRO A 401 -24.31 10.72 10.79
N VAL A 402 -23.18 11.40 10.89
CA VAL A 402 -22.82 12.12 12.10
C VAL A 402 -23.98 13.08 12.24
N LEU A 403 -24.90 12.77 13.16
CA LEU A 403 -25.95 13.68 13.56
C LEU A 403 -25.18 14.87 14.10
N THR A 404 -24.88 15.81 13.21
CA THR A 404 -24.33 17.10 13.52
C THR A 404 -25.40 17.68 14.42
N LYS A 405 -25.19 17.51 15.73
CA LYS A 405 -26.01 18.11 16.78
C LYS A 405 -26.01 19.57 16.40
N THR A 406 -27.08 19.97 15.73
CA THR A 406 -27.31 21.35 15.38
C THR A 406 -27.59 21.91 16.75
N SER A 407 -26.55 22.48 17.37
CA SER A 407 -26.66 23.16 18.64
C SER A 407 -27.73 24.22 18.40
N GLN A 408 -28.95 23.90 18.78
CA GLN A 408 -30.01 24.87 18.97
C GLN A 408 -29.48 25.78 20.07
N ASN A 409 -28.74 26.81 19.67
CA ASN A 409 -28.68 28.05 20.41
C ASN A 409 -30.08 28.65 20.30
N GLU A 410 -31.00 28.13 21.10
CA GLU A 410 -32.15 28.91 21.56
C GLU A 410 -31.61 29.94 22.55
N THR A 411 -31.60 31.20 22.12
CA THR A 411 -31.55 32.38 22.98
C THR A 411 -32.68 33.31 22.57
#